data_AF-A0A8T8I3V6-F1
#
_entry.id   AF-A0A8T8I3V6-F1
#
_cell.length_a   1.000
_cell.length_b   1.000
_cell.length_c   1.000
_cell.angle_alpha   90.00
_cell.angle_beta   90.00
_cell.angle_gamma   90.00
#
_symmetry.space_group_name_H-M   'P 1'
#
loop_
_entity.id
_entity.type
_entity.pdbx_description
1 polymer ?
#
loop_
_entity_poly.entity_id
_entity_poly.type
_entity_poly.pdbx_seq_one_letter_code
_entity_poly.pdbx_strand_id
1 'polypeptide(L)'
;MTSVGEVRLALEQSCELLRDAYRSVREAQAALDEAVDVLVDASANHHESLVPAGFLKARERFADELELIVGSLDLVQRLAVEL
;
A
#
# COMPACT_ATOMS: atom_id res chain seq x y z
N MET A 1 22.36 -14.48 -22.32
CA MET A 1 21.14 -14.47 -23.15
C MET A 1 20.01 -14.84 -22.21
N THR A 2 19.13 -13.90 -21.90
CA THR A 2 18.00 -14.18 -21.00
C THR A 2 16.96 -15.00 -21.75
N SER A 3 16.58 -16.14 -21.21
CA SER A 3 15.55 -17.00 -21.80
C SER A 3 14.14 -16.47 -21.46
N VAL A 4 13.16 -16.82 -22.29
CA VAL A 4 11.73 -16.50 -22.01
C VAL A 4 11.29 -17.06 -20.66
N GLY A 5 11.81 -18.23 -20.26
CA GLY A 5 11.54 -18.83 -18.95
C GLY A 5 12.05 -17.99 -17.78
N GLU A 6 13.22 -17.37 -17.91
CA GLU A 6 13.76 -16.45 -16.88
C GLU A 6 12.92 -15.18 -16.77
N VAL A 7 12.41 -14.65 -17.89
CA VAL A 7 11.51 -13.49 -17.89
C VAL A 7 10.19 -13.82 -17.19
N ARG A 8 9.59 -14.99 -17.51
CA ARG A 8 8.36 -15.43 -16.86
C ARG A 8 8.52 -15.60 -15.35
N LEU A 9 9.62 -16.23 -14.91
CA LEU A 9 9.93 -16.38 -13.49
C LEU A 9 10.06 -15.02 -12.79
N ALA A 10 10.73 -14.04 -13.43
CA ALA A 10 10.87 -12.70 -12.89
C ALA A 10 9.52 -11.97 -12.75
N LEU A 11 8.59 -12.16 -13.69
CA LEU A 11 7.23 -11.60 -13.61
C LEU A 11 6.39 -12.27 -12.52
N GLU A 12 6.51 -13.59 -12.35
CA GLU A 12 5.86 -14.33 -11.26
C GLU A 12 6.35 -13.82 -9.90
N GLN A 13 7.66 -13.67 -9.72
CA GLN A 13 8.27 -13.07 -8.52
C GLN A 13 7.80 -11.63 -8.30
N SER A 14 7.70 -10.84 -9.38
CA SER A 14 7.21 -9.46 -9.29
C SER A 14 5.75 -9.40 -8.80
N CYS A 15 4.91 -10.35 -9.23
CA CYS A 15 3.53 -10.44 -8.73
C CYS A 15 3.49 -10.75 -7.22
N GLU A 16 4.35 -11.64 -6.74
CA GLU A 16 4.44 -11.97 -5.31
C GLU A 16 4.86 -10.75 -4.50
N LEU A 17 5.92 -10.06 -4.92
CA LEU A 17 6.39 -8.83 -4.28
C LEU A 17 5.31 -7.74 -4.22
N LEU A 18 4.55 -7.57 -5.31
CA LEU A 18 3.45 -6.60 -5.36
C LEU A 18 2.29 -6.98 -4.42
N ARG A 19 1.96 -8.28 -4.30
CA ARG A 19 0.94 -8.75 -3.34
C ARG A 19 1.38 -8.54 -1.88
N ASP A 20 2.65 -8.78 -1.58
CA ASP A 20 3.20 -8.57 -0.24
C ASP A 20 3.32 -7.08 0.09
N ALA A 21 3.68 -6.24 -0.88
CA ALA A 21 3.65 -4.79 -0.76
C ALA A 21 2.22 -4.30 -0.47
N TYR A 22 1.23 -4.78 -1.22
CA TYR A 22 -0.19 -4.45 -0.98
C TYR A 22 -0.60 -4.78 0.46
N ARG A 23 -0.27 -5.99 0.94
CA ARG A 23 -0.58 -6.42 2.31
C ARG A 23 0.08 -5.51 3.34
N SER A 24 1.38 -5.25 3.20
CA SER A 24 2.15 -4.40 4.11
C SER A 24 1.60 -2.98 4.17
N VAL A 25 1.25 -2.40 3.02
CA VAL A 25 0.68 -1.04 2.94
C VAL A 25 -0.72 -0.99 3.56
N ARG A 26 -1.55 -2.04 3.38
CA ARG A 26 -2.85 -2.13 4.06
C ARG A 26 -2.73 -2.25 5.57
N GLU A 27 -1.78 -3.04 6.07
CA GLU A 27 -1.50 -3.15 7.50
C GLU A 27 -1.02 -1.81 8.07
N ALA A 28 -0.12 -1.12 7.37
CA ALA A 28 0.35 0.21 7.77
C ALA A 28 -0.77 1.26 7.76
N GLN A 29 -1.68 1.20 6.76
CA GLN A 29 -2.88 2.06 6.72
C GLN A 29 -3.76 1.82 7.94
N ALA A 30 -4.08 0.56 8.25
CA ALA A 30 -4.92 0.21 9.40
C ALA A 30 -4.31 0.67 10.73
N ALA A 31 -3.00 0.49 10.91
CA ALA A 31 -2.29 0.95 12.10
C ALA A 31 -2.27 2.49 12.22
N LEU A 32 -2.16 3.21 11.10
CA LEU A 32 -2.26 4.68 11.10
C LEU A 32 -3.68 5.13 11.44
N ASP A 33 -4.70 4.50 10.86
CA ASP A 33 -6.11 4.80 11.14
C ASP A 33 -6.42 4.60 12.64
N GLU A 34 -5.99 3.48 13.22
CA GLU A 34 -6.12 3.22 14.66
C GLU A 34 -5.41 4.29 15.51
N ALA A 35 -4.18 4.68 15.14
CA ALA A 35 -3.45 5.71 15.86
C ALA A 35 -4.16 7.08 15.78
N VAL A 36 -4.75 7.42 14.63
CA VAL A 36 -5.55 8.64 14.47
C VAL A 36 -6.80 8.58 15.34
N ASP A 37 -7.51 7.45 15.34
CA ASP A 37 -8.74 7.29 16.13
C ASP A 37 -8.46 7.44 17.64
N VAL A 38 -7.38 6.82 18.14
CA VAL A 38 -6.92 7.00 19.54
C VAL A 38 -6.64 8.47 19.87
N LEU A 39 -6.01 9.20 18.95
CA LEU A 39 -5.72 10.63 19.14
C LEU A 39 -6.99 11.49 19.08
N VAL A 40 -7.96 11.14 18.23
CA VAL A 40 -9.26 11.81 18.15
C VAL A 40 -10.03 11.61 19.46
N ASP A 41 -10.10 10.38 19.97
CA ASP A 41 -10.75 10.07 21.24
C ASP A 41 -10.09 10.77 22.42
N ALA A 42 -8.75 10.82 22.44
CA ALA A 42 -8.01 11.58 23.44
C ALA A 42 -8.32 13.08 23.34
N SER A 43 -8.38 13.63 22.13
CA SER A 43 -8.67 15.05 21.88
C SER A 43 -10.04 15.49 22.40
N ALA A 44 -11.02 14.58 22.51
CA ALA A 44 -12.33 14.89 23.08
C ALA A 44 -12.26 15.41 24.53
N ASN A 45 -11.16 15.12 25.24
CA ASN A 45 -10.90 15.58 26.61
C ASN A 45 -9.95 16.79 26.68
N HIS A 46 -9.57 17.37 25.53
CA HIS A 46 -8.66 18.50 25.41
C HIS A 46 -9.30 19.67 24.65
N HIS A 47 -8.81 20.89 24.90
CA HIS A 47 -9.28 22.10 24.21
C HIS A 47 -8.76 22.22 22.77
N GLU A 48 -7.71 21.47 22.43
CA GLU A 48 -7.04 21.49 21.13
C GLU A 48 -7.01 20.07 20.55
N SER A 49 -6.98 19.98 19.21
CA SER A 49 -6.79 18.71 18.52
C SER A 49 -5.38 18.18 18.77
N LEU A 50 -5.28 16.93 19.22
CA LEU A 50 -4.03 16.21 19.36
C LEU A 50 -3.60 15.51 18.06
N VAL A 51 -4.44 15.53 17.02
CA VAL A 51 -4.16 14.87 15.73
C VAL A 51 -3.19 15.71 14.90
N PRO A 52 -1.96 15.24 14.63
CA PRO A 52 -1.03 15.98 13.80
C PRO A 52 -1.52 16.04 12.35
N ALA A 53 -1.41 17.21 11.69
CA ALA A 53 -1.80 17.36 10.29
C ALA A 53 -1.07 16.38 9.34
N GLY A 54 0.15 15.99 9.69
CA GLY A 54 0.92 14.98 8.94
C GLY A 54 0.26 13.61 8.89
N PHE A 55 -0.52 13.23 9.92
CA PHE A 55 -1.21 11.94 9.97
C PHE A 55 -2.40 11.92 9.01
N LEU A 56 -3.18 13.01 8.97
CA LEU A 56 -4.27 13.15 8.02
C LEU A 56 -3.76 13.09 6.57
N LYS A 57 -2.66 13.81 6.30
CA LYS A 57 -2.01 13.78 4.99
C LYS A 57 -1.46 12.39 4.63
N ALA A 58 -0.89 11.66 5.59
CA ALA A 58 -0.42 10.30 5.36
C ALA A 58 -1.59 9.35 5.03
N ARG A 59 -2.71 9.48 5.74
CA ARG A 59 -3.95 8.71 5.51
C ARG A 59 -4.51 8.91 4.11
N GLU A 60 -4.48 10.15 3.61
CA GLU A 60 -4.89 10.47 2.23
C GLU A 60 -4.01 9.78 1.18
N ARG A 61 -2.69 9.72 1.42
CA ARG A 61 -1.73 9.14 0.46
C ARG A 61 -1.80 7.63 0.33
N PHE A 62 -2.28 6.92 1.36
CA PHE A 62 -2.41 5.46 1.28
C PHE A 62 -3.29 5.00 0.11
N ALA A 63 -4.33 5.77 -0.22
CA ALA A 63 -5.20 5.46 -1.37
C ALA A 63 -4.40 5.45 -2.69
N ASP A 64 -3.61 6.50 -2.92
CA ASP A 64 -2.77 6.64 -4.12
C ASP A 64 -1.72 5.51 -4.22
N GLU A 65 -1.06 5.20 -3.10
CA GLU A 65 -0.05 4.13 -3.05
C GLU A 65 -0.65 2.75 -3.33
N LEU A 66 -1.84 2.47 -2.79
CA LEU A 66 -2.55 1.22 -3.05
C LEU A 66 -3.02 1.11 -4.50
N GLU A 67 -3.51 2.19 -5.08
CA GLU A 67 -3.88 2.25 -6.50
C GLU A 67 -2.68 1.96 -7.40
N LEU A 68 -1.53 2.56 -7.10
CA LEU A 68 -0.27 2.30 -7.82
C LEU A 68 0.15 0.83 -7.75
N ILE A 69 0.07 0.21 -6.58
CA ILE A 69 0.42 -1.22 -6.41
C ILE A 69 -0.55 -2.11 -7.19
N VAL A 70 -1.86 -1.85 -7.12
CA VAL A 70 -2.87 -2.63 -7.83
C VAL A 70 -2.72 -2.49 -9.35
N GLY A 71 -2.49 -1.27 -9.84
CA GLY A 71 -2.25 -1.02 -11.26
C GLY A 71 -0.99 -1.71 -11.77
N SER A 72 0.08 -1.68 -10.97
CA SER A 72 1.33 -2.40 -11.29
C SER A 72 1.12 -3.91 -11.31
N LEU A 73 0.32 -4.45 -10.38
CA LEU A 73 0.02 -5.88 -10.32
C LEU A 73 -0.77 -6.35 -11.55
N ASP A 74 -1.79 -5.60 -11.97
CA ASP A 74 -2.56 -5.89 -13.18
C ASP A 74 -1.65 -5.87 -14.43
N LEU A 75 -0.78 -4.88 -14.54
CA LEU A 75 0.18 -4.79 -15.66
C LEU A 75 1.11 -6.01 -15.72
N VAL A 76 1.73 -6.39 -14.60
CA VAL A 76 2.66 -7.53 -14.54
C VAL A 76 1.93 -8.84 -14.84
N GLN A 77 0.70 -9.01 -14.34
CA GLN A 77 -0.11 -10.19 -14.63
C GLN A 77 -0.44 -10.32 -16.12
N ARG A 78 -0.77 -9.21 -16.80
CA ARG A 78 -1.01 -9.22 -18.25
C ARG A 78 0.24 -9.60 -19.03
N LEU A 79 1.39 -9.00 -18.69
CA LEU A 79 2.67 -9.34 -19.30
C LEU A 79 3.03 -10.82 -19.13
N ALA A 80 2.75 -11.41 -17.97
CA ALA A 80 3.01 -12.81 -17.71
C ALA A 80 2.13 -13.77 -18.55
N VAL A 81 0.95 -13.33 -18.98
CA VAL A 81 0.04 -14.10 -19.85
C VAL A 81 0.42 -13.96 -21.33
N GLU A 82 1.02 -12.85 -21.73
CA GLU A 82 1.43 -12.57 -23.11
C GLU A 82 2.75 -13.25 -23.52
N LEU A 83 3.52 -13.78 -22.56
CA LEU A 83 4.79 -14.49 -22.75
C LEU A 83 4.63 -16.01 -22.88
#